data_AF-A0A1Y6JUU8-F1
#
_entry.id   AF-A0A1Y6JUU8-F1
#
_cell.length_a   1.000
_cell.length_b   1.000
_cell.length_c   1.000
_cell.angle_alpha   90.00
_cell.angle_beta   90.00
_cell.angle_gamma   90.00
#
_symmetry.space_group_name_H-M   'P 1'
#
loop_
_entity.id
_entity.type
_entity.pdbx_description
1 polymer ?
#
loop_
_entity_poly.entity_id
_entity_poly.type
_entity_poly.pdbx_seq_one_letter_code
_entity_poly.pdbx_strand_id
1 'polypeptide(L)'
;MQDDRYCERNQIRERRSTDQKLVTEYRYDCQHRLIGVSLPGGSTAYYKYDAFGRRIGKTVDGHTTEFLWQGERLIAESATNRYRTYIYEPGTFRPLAMLDGEGPVKAQPFYYQLDHLGTPQELTDYSGEIMWSAKYRAYGNLATLDIAEIDNPLRFQGQYFDAETGLHYNRHRYYNPGTGRFLTPDPIKLAGGLNNYQYVPNPTGWVDPLGLSSACPGPDCKLPTNSANTTKPDHLQ
;
A
#
# COMPACT_ATOMS: atom_id res chain seq x y z
N MET A 1 23.89 15.30 5.07
CA MET A 1 22.69 15.85 5.72
C MET A 1 22.44 17.21 5.12
N GLN A 2 21.59 17.29 4.11
CA GLN A 2 21.17 18.56 3.52
C GLN A 2 19.74 18.84 3.99
N ASP A 3 19.50 20.08 4.33
CA ASP A 3 18.36 20.65 5.04
C ASP A 3 17.05 20.59 4.22
N ASP A 4 16.10 19.73 4.58
CA ASP A 4 14.78 19.56 3.93
C ASP A 4 13.77 20.69 4.25
N ARG A 5 14.20 21.76 4.95
CA ARG A 5 13.30 22.82 5.46
C ARG A 5 12.68 23.74 4.40
N TYR A 6 12.94 23.58 3.10
CA TYR A 6 12.52 24.55 2.07
C TYR A 6 11.39 24.11 1.11
N CYS A 7 10.85 22.89 1.23
CA CYS A 7 9.88 22.36 0.27
C CYS A 7 8.45 22.17 0.79
N GLU A 8 8.10 22.73 1.95
CA GLU A 8 6.72 22.76 2.45
C GLU A 8 5.89 23.82 1.70
N ARG A 9 5.45 23.56 0.47
CA ARG A 9 4.57 24.51 -0.25
C ARG A 9 3.28 23.93 -0.85
N ASN A 10 3.02 22.63 -0.72
CA ASN A 10 1.77 22.04 -1.21
C ASN A 10 0.93 21.50 -0.05
N GLN A 11 0.04 22.34 0.46
CA GLN A 11 -0.97 22.00 1.47
C GLN A 11 -2.33 21.91 0.77
N ILE A 12 -2.93 20.72 0.76
CA ILE A 12 -4.26 20.51 0.21
C ILE A 12 -5.22 20.36 1.39
N ARG A 13 -6.29 21.17 1.42
CA ARG A 13 -7.35 21.06 2.43
C ARG A 13 -8.60 20.48 1.80
N GLU A 14 -9.04 19.35 2.33
CA GLU A 14 -10.33 18.75 1.99
C GLU A 14 -11.33 19.08 3.10
N ARG A 15 -12.48 19.66 2.75
CA ARG A 15 -13.58 19.92 3.69
C ARG A 15 -14.71 18.95 3.42
N ARG A 16 -15.24 18.29 4.44
CA ARG A 16 -16.43 17.44 4.36
C ARG A 16 -17.50 17.94 5.35
N SER A 17 -18.78 17.82 4.98
CA SER A 17 -20.02 18.24 5.67
C SER A 17 -20.71 19.51 5.12
N THR A 18 -22.05 19.51 5.21
CA THR A 18 -22.99 20.59 4.84
C THR A 18 -22.67 21.94 5.53
N ASP A 19 -21.99 21.89 6.68
CA ASP A 19 -21.56 23.05 7.47
C ASP A 19 -20.05 23.38 7.35
N GLN A 20 -19.29 22.66 6.50
CA GLN A 20 -17.84 22.80 6.32
C GLN A 20 -16.97 22.61 7.59
N LYS A 21 -17.50 22.04 8.67
CA LYS A 21 -16.81 21.94 9.98
C LYS A 21 -15.77 20.82 10.11
N LEU A 22 -15.79 19.79 9.24
CA LEU A 22 -14.81 18.70 9.29
C LEU A 22 -13.75 18.89 8.19
N VAL A 23 -12.58 19.39 8.58
CA VAL A 23 -11.47 19.65 7.65
C VAL A 23 -10.39 18.59 7.84
N THR A 24 -10.03 17.91 6.75
CA THR A 24 -8.83 17.09 6.68
C THR A 24 -7.76 17.88 5.93
N GLU A 25 -6.58 17.99 6.50
CA GLU A 25 -5.47 18.71 5.91
C GLU A 25 -4.37 17.74 5.51
N TYR A 26 -3.94 17.80 4.26
CA TYR A 26 -2.86 16.99 3.71
C TYR A 26 -1.64 17.87 3.42
N ARG A 27 -0.47 17.43 3.86
CA ARG A 27 0.81 18.09 3.63
C ARG A 27 1.69 17.22 2.76
N TYR A 28 2.27 17.81 1.72
CA TYR A 28 3.13 17.13 0.76
C TYR A 28 4.52 17.75 0.71
N ASP A 29 5.51 16.93 0.38
CA ASP A 29 6.85 17.42 0.03
C ASP A 29 6.93 17.87 -1.45
N CYS A 30 8.10 18.33 -1.89
CA CYS A 30 8.33 18.75 -3.27
C CYS A 30 8.30 17.62 -4.30
N GLN A 31 8.38 16.37 -3.85
CA GLN A 31 8.23 15.20 -4.70
C GLN A 31 6.76 14.74 -4.75
N HIS A 32 5.83 15.56 -4.26
CA HIS A 32 4.39 15.28 -4.19
C HIS A 32 4.04 14.04 -3.35
N ARG A 33 4.90 13.66 -2.40
CA ARG A 33 4.63 12.57 -1.45
C ARG A 33 3.93 13.11 -0.22
N LEU A 34 2.92 12.40 0.26
CA LEU A 34 2.17 12.79 1.45
C LEU A 34 3.05 12.60 2.69
N ILE A 35 3.41 13.67 3.37
CA ILE A 35 4.29 13.65 4.56
C ILE A 35 3.51 13.84 5.87
N GLY A 36 2.28 14.33 5.80
CA GLY A 36 1.42 14.36 6.98
C GLY A 36 -0.04 14.66 6.71
N VAL A 37 -0.89 14.26 7.65
CA VAL A 37 -2.33 14.48 7.64
C VAL A 37 -2.80 14.94 9.02
N SER A 38 -3.65 15.96 9.03
CA SER A 38 -4.39 16.40 10.23
C SER A 38 -5.87 16.11 10.01
N LEU A 39 -6.45 15.26 10.86
CA LEU A 39 -7.83 14.83 10.75
C LEU A 39 -8.76 15.77 11.52
N PRO A 40 -10.07 15.82 11.19
CA PRO A 40 -11.04 16.69 11.86
C PRO A 40 -11.15 16.47 13.38
N GLY A 41 -10.79 15.28 13.87
CA GLY A 41 -10.82 14.91 15.29
C GLY A 41 -9.55 15.31 16.07
N GLY A 42 -8.60 16.00 15.46
CA GLY A 42 -7.34 16.40 16.09
C GLY A 42 -6.22 15.35 15.97
N SER A 43 -6.53 14.12 15.58
CA SER A 43 -5.52 13.10 15.26
C SER A 43 -4.61 13.54 14.12
N THR A 44 -3.33 13.19 14.23
CA THR A 44 -2.31 13.53 13.23
C THR A 44 -1.51 12.30 12.83
N ALA A 45 -1.20 12.23 11.54
CA ALA A 45 -0.35 11.20 10.96
C ALA A 45 0.84 11.85 10.23
N TYR A 46 2.01 11.24 10.36
CA TYR A 46 3.25 11.66 9.68
C TYR A 46 3.87 10.47 8.99
N TYR A 47 4.44 10.69 7.81
CA TYR A 47 5.04 9.63 7.00
C TYR A 47 6.49 9.97 6.64
N LYS A 48 7.36 8.96 6.67
CA LYS A 48 8.77 9.07 6.31
C LYS A 48 9.09 8.17 5.14
N TYR A 49 9.95 8.65 4.25
CA TYR A 49 10.33 7.96 3.02
C TYR A 49 11.85 7.84 2.90
N ASP A 50 12.30 6.79 2.23
CA ASP A 50 13.71 6.67 1.83
C ASP A 50 14.00 7.46 0.54
N ALA A 51 15.26 7.42 0.11
CA ALA A 51 15.73 8.08 -1.11
C ALA A 51 15.10 7.52 -2.40
N PHE A 52 14.55 6.30 -2.37
CA PHE A 52 13.82 5.68 -3.48
C PHE A 52 12.32 6.02 -3.46
N GLY A 53 11.86 6.75 -2.44
CA GLY A 53 10.46 7.13 -2.28
C GLY A 53 9.58 6.05 -1.66
N ARG A 54 10.16 5.01 -1.05
CA ARG A 54 9.42 3.98 -0.32
C ARG A 54 9.16 4.45 1.10
N ARG A 55 7.94 4.26 1.60
CA ARG A 55 7.59 4.65 2.97
C ARG A 55 8.28 3.75 3.97
N ILE A 56 9.19 4.29 4.77
CA ILE A 56 9.96 3.56 5.78
C ILE A 56 9.39 3.71 7.19
N GLY A 57 8.46 4.64 7.39
CA GLY A 57 7.75 4.74 8.66
C GLY A 57 6.51 5.61 8.61
N LYS A 58 5.63 5.38 9.57
CA LYS A 58 4.51 6.26 9.90
C LYS A 58 4.42 6.49 11.40
N THR A 59 4.01 7.67 11.79
CA THR A 59 3.72 8.00 13.19
C THR A 59 2.30 8.56 13.26
N VAL A 60 1.43 7.87 14.00
CA VAL A 60 0.02 8.26 14.21
C VAL A 60 -0.17 8.49 15.70
N ASP A 61 -0.53 9.71 16.09
CA ASP A 61 -0.79 10.09 17.49
C ASP A 61 0.30 9.63 18.47
N GLY A 62 1.57 9.71 18.04
CA GLY A 62 2.75 9.32 18.82
C GLY A 62 3.17 7.85 18.68
N HIS A 63 2.34 6.99 18.09
CA HIS A 63 2.66 5.59 17.83
C HIS A 63 3.36 5.44 16.48
N THR A 64 4.57 4.87 16.49
CA THR A 64 5.37 4.71 15.28
C THR A 64 5.35 3.26 14.78
N THR A 65 5.18 3.11 13.47
CA THR A 65 5.35 1.86 12.73
C THR A 65 6.44 2.08 11.69
N GLU A 66 7.44 1.22 11.68
CA GLU A 66 8.53 1.17 10.70
C GLU A 66 8.25 0.11 9.65
N PHE A 67 8.73 0.32 8.44
CA PHE A 67 8.44 -0.52 7.28
C PHE A 67 9.74 -0.97 6.60
N LEU A 68 9.85 -2.27 6.30
CA LEU A 68 10.99 -2.87 5.62
C LEU A 68 10.60 -3.34 4.22
N TRP A 69 11.52 -3.17 3.27
CA TRP A 69 11.26 -3.38 1.85
C TRP A 69 12.27 -4.32 1.19
N GLN A 70 11.79 -5.17 0.30
CA GLN A 70 12.60 -5.94 -0.65
C GLN A 70 12.28 -5.47 -2.07
N GLY A 71 13.18 -4.67 -2.67
CA GLY A 71 12.88 -3.98 -3.93
C GLY A 71 11.67 -3.06 -3.76
N GLU A 72 10.62 -3.30 -4.54
CA GLU A 72 9.36 -2.55 -4.52
C GLU A 72 8.28 -3.17 -3.61
N ARG A 73 8.58 -4.26 -2.88
CA ARG A 73 7.63 -4.96 -2.01
C ARG A 73 7.87 -4.63 -0.54
N LEU A 74 6.80 -4.28 0.16
CA LEU A 74 6.79 -4.17 1.61
C LEU A 74 6.85 -5.57 2.21
N ILE A 75 7.90 -5.92 2.95
CA ILE A 75 8.09 -7.28 3.48
C ILE A 75 7.90 -7.37 4.99
N ALA A 76 7.95 -6.25 5.72
CA ALA A 76 7.67 -6.28 7.15
C ALA A 76 7.23 -4.91 7.68
N GLU A 77 6.50 -4.95 8.79
CA GLU A 77 6.23 -3.81 9.65
C GLU A 77 6.64 -4.11 11.09
N SER A 78 7.15 -3.08 11.77
CA SER A 78 7.62 -3.16 13.15
C SER A 78 7.07 -1.97 13.93
N ALA A 79 6.40 -2.23 15.03
CA ALA A 79 5.91 -1.25 15.97
C ALA A 79 6.06 -1.80 17.40
N THR A 80 5.79 -0.97 18.41
CA THR A 80 5.82 -1.42 19.80
C THR A 80 4.92 -2.64 20.00
N ASN A 81 5.50 -3.78 20.34
CA ASN A 81 4.82 -5.07 20.53
C ASN A 81 4.06 -5.61 19.30
N ARG A 82 4.42 -5.18 18.09
CA ARG A 82 3.81 -5.68 16.86
C ARG A 82 4.87 -5.82 15.78
N TYR A 83 5.10 -7.05 15.37
CA TYR A 83 6.06 -7.39 14.32
C TYR A 83 5.35 -8.27 13.32
N ARG A 84 5.33 -7.85 12.06
CA ARG A 84 4.72 -8.62 10.99
C ARG A 84 5.64 -8.74 9.82
N THR A 85 5.69 -9.92 9.25
CA THR A 85 6.41 -10.21 7.99
C THR A 85 5.40 -10.70 6.96
N TYR A 86 5.49 -10.18 5.75
CA TYR A 86 4.66 -10.56 4.61
C TYR A 86 5.49 -11.39 3.62
N ILE A 87 5.01 -12.59 3.33
CA ILE A 87 5.59 -13.50 2.35
C ILE A 87 4.73 -13.45 1.10
N TYR A 88 5.34 -13.29 -0.06
CA TYR A 88 4.65 -13.15 -1.35
C TYR A 88 4.99 -14.32 -2.27
N GLU A 89 4.10 -14.60 -3.23
CA GLU A 89 4.42 -15.49 -4.33
C GLU A 89 5.69 -14.98 -5.08
N PRO A 90 6.55 -15.89 -5.59
CA PRO A 90 7.78 -15.50 -6.25
C PRO A 90 7.55 -14.54 -7.43
N GLY A 91 8.20 -13.38 -7.38
CA GLY A 91 8.16 -12.38 -8.45
C GLY A 91 6.85 -11.61 -8.59
N THR A 92 5.88 -11.75 -7.68
CA THR A 92 4.60 -11.02 -7.73
C THR A 92 4.38 -10.18 -6.47
N PHE A 93 3.26 -9.45 -6.44
CA PHE A 93 2.75 -8.73 -5.27
C PHE A 93 1.62 -9.47 -4.54
N ARG A 94 1.36 -10.74 -4.90
CA ARG A 94 0.30 -11.56 -4.30
C ARG A 94 0.78 -12.12 -2.97
N PRO A 95 0.16 -11.74 -1.83
CA PRO A 95 0.61 -12.21 -0.53
C PRO A 95 0.20 -13.67 -0.34
N LEU A 96 1.15 -14.47 0.13
CA LEU A 96 1.00 -15.91 0.36
C LEU A 96 0.76 -16.19 1.84
N ALA A 97 1.58 -15.61 2.71
CA ALA A 97 1.47 -15.77 4.15
C ALA A 97 1.88 -14.51 4.91
N MET A 98 1.35 -14.35 6.10
CA MET A 98 1.76 -13.36 7.09
C MET A 98 2.31 -14.08 8.31
N LEU A 99 3.44 -13.63 8.82
CA LEU A 99 3.94 -14.04 10.13
C LEU A 99 3.68 -12.89 11.10
N ASP A 100 2.96 -13.13 12.19
CA ASP A 100 2.72 -12.16 13.26
C ASP A 100 3.41 -12.61 14.55
N GLY A 101 4.28 -11.75 15.09
CA GLY A 101 5.05 -12.01 16.32
C GLY A 101 6.56 -11.81 16.14
N GLU A 102 7.25 -11.68 17.28
CA GLU A 102 8.69 -11.37 17.31
C GLU A 102 9.57 -12.63 17.35
N GLY A 103 10.45 -12.76 16.36
CA GLY A 103 11.44 -13.83 16.30
C GLY A 103 10.87 -15.19 15.88
N PRO A 104 11.75 -16.18 15.64
CA PRO A 104 11.38 -17.43 14.97
C PRO A 104 10.48 -18.36 15.79
N VAL A 105 10.40 -18.15 17.11
CA VAL A 105 9.64 -19.03 18.02
C VAL A 105 8.24 -18.49 18.31
N LYS A 106 8.06 -17.16 18.35
CA LYS A 106 6.77 -16.54 18.68
C LYS A 106 5.97 -16.12 17.44
N ALA A 107 6.61 -16.05 16.28
CA ALA A 107 5.93 -15.72 15.03
C ALA A 107 4.95 -16.82 14.64
N GLN A 108 3.66 -16.47 14.57
CA GLN A 108 2.60 -17.37 14.15
C GLN A 108 2.28 -17.15 12.66
N PRO A 109 2.16 -18.23 11.86
CA PRO A 109 1.80 -18.12 10.46
C PRO A 109 0.29 -17.99 10.26
N PHE A 110 -0.08 -17.11 9.33
CA PHE A 110 -1.42 -16.96 8.79
C PHE A 110 -1.35 -17.04 7.26
N TYR A 111 -2.31 -17.70 6.63
CA TYR A 111 -2.33 -17.97 5.19
C TYR A 111 -3.41 -17.16 4.51
N TYR A 112 -3.03 -16.48 3.42
CA TYR A 112 -3.93 -15.63 2.65
C TYR A 112 -4.75 -16.44 1.65
N GLN A 113 -6.05 -16.16 1.61
CA GLN A 113 -6.93 -16.59 0.51
C GLN A 113 -7.26 -15.38 -0.35
N LEU A 114 -6.92 -15.46 -1.63
CA LEU A 114 -6.96 -14.34 -2.56
C LEU A 114 -8.08 -14.50 -3.59
N ASP A 115 -8.57 -13.37 -4.11
CA ASP A 115 -9.36 -13.37 -5.34
C ASP A 115 -8.48 -13.57 -6.60
N HIS A 116 -9.12 -13.51 -7.78
CA HIS A 116 -8.44 -13.64 -9.08
C HIS A 116 -7.47 -12.50 -9.39
N LEU A 117 -7.56 -11.37 -8.69
CA LEU A 117 -6.62 -10.24 -8.79
C LEU A 117 -5.48 -10.32 -7.78
N GLY A 118 -5.49 -11.29 -6.88
CA GLY A 118 -4.53 -11.38 -5.79
C GLY A 118 -4.87 -10.50 -4.58
N THR A 119 -6.11 -10.04 -4.46
CA THR A 119 -6.61 -9.28 -3.31
C THR A 119 -6.93 -10.23 -2.16
N PRO A 120 -6.40 -10.01 -0.94
CA PRO A 120 -6.79 -10.76 0.25
C PRO A 120 -8.30 -10.71 0.47
N GLN A 121 -8.96 -11.88 0.55
CA GLN A 121 -10.36 -12.02 0.98
C GLN A 121 -10.43 -12.57 2.41
N GLU A 122 -9.53 -13.51 2.75
CA GLU A 122 -9.49 -14.15 4.06
C GLU A 122 -8.05 -14.38 4.53
N LEU A 123 -7.85 -14.42 5.85
CA LEU A 123 -6.67 -15.02 6.47
C LEU A 123 -7.10 -16.17 7.38
N THR A 124 -6.36 -17.27 7.27
CA THR A 124 -6.56 -18.47 8.10
C THR A 124 -5.34 -18.72 8.97
N ASP A 125 -5.53 -19.23 10.18
CA ASP A 125 -4.42 -19.68 11.04
C ASP A 125 -3.89 -21.06 10.61
N TYR A 126 -2.99 -21.65 11.40
CA TYR A 126 -2.47 -22.98 11.14
C TYR A 126 -3.50 -24.12 11.33
N SER A 127 -4.57 -23.87 12.06
CA SER A 127 -5.66 -24.84 12.29
C SER A 127 -6.72 -24.81 11.18
N GLY A 128 -6.71 -23.75 10.36
CA GLY A 128 -7.68 -23.49 9.30
C GLY A 128 -8.85 -22.61 9.74
N GLU A 129 -8.81 -22.05 10.94
CA GLU A 129 -9.79 -21.09 11.42
C GLU A 129 -9.62 -19.74 10.70
N ILE A 130 -10.72 -19.11 10.32
CA ILE A 130 -10.71 -17.80 9.66
C ILE A 130 -10.49 -16.74 10.73
N MET A 131 -9.36 -16.05 10.66
CA MET A 131 -8.94 -15.01 11.62
C MET A 131 -9.25 -13.60 11.11
N TRP A 132 -9.44 -13.46 9.80
CA TRP A 132 -9.84 -12.20 9.17
C TRP A 132 -10.59 -12.50 7.88
N SER A 133 -11.67 -11.77 7.61
CA SER A 133 -12.44 -11.92 6.37
C SER A 133 -13.07 -10.59 5.96
N ALA A 134 -12.87 -10.20 4.71
CA ALA A 134 -13.34 -8.94 4.16
C ALA A 134 -13.95 -9.13 2.77
N LYS A 135 -15.04 -8.41 2.50
CA LYS A 135 -15.64 -8.31 1.16
C LYS A 135 -15.41 -6.91 0.61
N TYR A 136 -15.07 -6.83 -0.67
CA TYR A 136 -14.74 -5.57 -1.34
C TYR A 136 -15.76 -5.20 -2.42
N ARG A 137 -15.94 -3.90 -2.64
CA ARG A 137 -16.56 -3.35 -3.85
C ARG A 137 -15.54 -3.29 -4.98
N ALA A 138 -16.00 -3.09 -6.21
CA ALA A 138 -15.16 -3.09 -7.43
C ALA A 138 -13.92 -2.18 -7.38
N TYR A 139 -13.95 -1.08 -6.62
CA TYR A 139 -12.84 -0.13 -6.48
C TYR A 139 -12.02 -0.34 -5.18
N GLY A 140 -12.10 -1.50 -4.54
CA GLY A 140 -11.32 -1.83 -3.35
C GLY A 140 -11.83 -1.18 -2.06
N ASN A 141 -13.02 -0.55 -2.09
CA ASN A 141 -13.72 -0.16 -0.86
C ASN A 141 -14.13 -1.41 -0.10
N LEU A 142 -13.88 -1.41 1.21
CA LEU A 142 -14.42 -2.41 2.11
C LEU A 142 -15.95 -2.32 2.11
N ALA A 143 -16.62 -3.39 1.68
CA ALA A 143 -18.07 -3.52 1.72
C ALA A 143 -18.53 -4.04 3.08
N THR A 144 -17.90 -5.12 3.55
CA THR A 144 -18.08 -5.68 4.89
C THR A 144 -16.76 -6.22 5.41
N LEU A 145 -16.59 -6.18 6.73
CA LEU A 145 -15.53 -6.87 7.47
C LEU A 145 -16.24 -7.87 8.36
N ASP A 146 -16.25 -9.13 7.94
CA ASP A 146 -17.06 -10.15 8.58
C ASP A 146 -16.34 -10.71 9.82
N ILE A 147 -15.01 -10.83 9.77
CA ILE A 147 -14.15 -11.31 10.86
C ILE A 147 -12.90 -10.42 10.96
N ALA A 148 -12.48 -10.10 12.19
CA ALA A 148 -11.35 -9.21 12.46
C ALA A 148 -10.57 -9.56 13.74
N GLU A 149 -10.35 -10.85 14.01
CA GLU A 149 -9.53 -11.31 15.14
C GLU A 149 -8.05 -10.92 14.97
N ILE A 150 -7.60 -10.84 13.72
CA ILE A 150 -6.33 -10.23 13.33
C ILE A 150 -6.54 -9.11 12.32
N ASP A 151 -5.82 -8.01 12.49
CA ASP A 151 -5.80 -6.93 11.49
C ASP A 151 -5.00 -7.36 10.23
N ASN A 152 -5.43 -6.93 9.06
CA ASN A 152 -4.70 -7.10 7.79
C ASN A 152 -4.74 -5.78 7.00
N PRO A 153 -3.59 -5.10 6.81
CA PRO A 153 -3.53 -3.85 6.07
C PRO A 153 -3.38 -4.04 4.55
N LEU A 154 -3.04 -5.23 4.05
CA LEU A 154 -2.85 -5.42 2.60
C LEU A 154 -4.19 -5.33 1.85
N ARG A 155 -4.20 -4.67 0.69
CA ARG A 155 -5.39 -4.48 -0.17
C ARG A 155 -5.10 -5.02 -1.57
N PHE A 156 -5.49 -4.31 -2.64
CA PHE A 156 -5.03 -4.66 -3.98
C PHE A 156 -3.52 -4.78 -4.02
N GLN A 157 -3.00 -5.54 -4.97
CA GLN A 157 -1.56 -5.73 -5.15
C GLN A 157 -0.80 -4.39 -5.07
N GLY A 158 0.20 -4.30 -4.18
CA GLY A 158 1.00 -3.10 -3.92
C GLY A 158 0.39 -2.08 -2.94
N GLN A 159 -0.85 -2.29 -2.48
CA GLN A 159 -1.55 -1.35 -1.60
C GLN A 159 -1.49 -1.74 -0.12
N TYR A 160 -1.31 -0.72 0.72
CA TYR A 160 -1.34 -0.80 2.18
C TYR A 160 -2.40 0.15 2.74
N PHE A 161 -3.33 -0.35 3.55
CA PHE A 161 -4.39 0.42 4.17
C PHE A 161 -3.91 1.18 5.40
N ASP A 162 -4.08 2.50 5.37
CA ASP A 162 -3.86 3.38 6.52
C ASP A 162 -5.18 3.67 7.22
N ALA A 163 -5.46 2.92 8.29
CA ALA A 163 -6.69 3.02 9.07
C ALA A 163 -6.97 4.45 9.57
N GLU A 164 -5.92 5.21 9.86
CA GLU A 164 -6.01 6.60 10.32
C GLU A 164 -6.68 7.54 9.29
N THR A 165 -6.50 7.29 7.98
CA THR A 165 -7.02 8.16 6.92
C THR A 165 -8.08 7.49 6.06
N GLY A 166 -8.18 6.17 6.11
CA GLY A 166 -8.97 5.37 5.17
C GLY A 166 -8.36 5.31 3.76
N LEU A 167 -7.16 5.84 3.57
CA LEU A 167 -6.45 5.83 2.29
C LEU A 167 -5.63 4.55 2.16
N HIS A 168 -5.33 4.21 0.90
CA HIS A 168 -4.42 3.12 0.58
C HIS A 168 -3.12 3.73 0.08
N TYR A 169 -2.03 3.56 0.83
CA TYR A 169 -0.69 3.84 0.34
C TYR A 169 -0.37 2.86 -0.80
N ASN A 170 -0.08 3.40 -1.99
CA ASN A 170 0.23 2.65 -3.20
C ASN A 170 1.55 3.17 -3.79
N ARG A 171 2.66 2.82 -3.13
CA ARG A 171 4.07 3.15 -3.44
C ARG A 171 4.33 4.64 -3.77
N HIS A 172 3.97 5.11 -4.96
CA HIS A 172 4.16 6.50 -5.36
C HIS A 172 2.98 7.42 -5.02
N ARG A 173 1.78 6.87 -4.81
CA ARG A 173 0.56 7.66 -4.67
C ARG A 173 -0.32 7.13 -3.53
N TYR A 174 -1.21 7.98 -3.05
CA TYR A 174 -2.26 7.60 -2.12
C TYR A 174 -3.57 7.44 -2.88
N TYR A 175 -4.15 6.24 -2.78
CA TYR A 175 -5.41 5.88 -3.41
C TYR A 175 -6.56 6.07 -2.42
N ASN A 176 -7.61 6.77 -2.84
CA ASN A 176 -8.84 6.90 -2.08
C ASN A 176 -9.85 5.89 -2.64
N PRO A 177 -10.12 4.77 -1.94
CA PRO A 177 -11.05 3.79 -2.44
C PRO A 177 -12.47 4.37 -2.54
N GLY A 178 -12.85 5.30 -1.65
CA GLY A 178 -14.18 5.92 -1.61
C GLY A 178 -14.55 6.68 -2.88
N THR A 179 -13.57 7.30 -3.54
CA THR A 179 -13.74 7.97 -4.83
C THR A 179 -13.22 7.17 -6.01
N GLY A 180 -12.50 6.07 -5.76
CA GLY A 180 -11.91 5.21 -6.79
C GLY A 180 -10.73 5.85 -7.54
N ARG A 181 -10.01 6.80 -6.93
CA ARG A 181 -8.98 7.62 -7.59
C ARG A 181 -7.79 7.94 -6.68
N PHE A 182 -6.67 8.30 -7.28
CA PHE A 182 -5.51 8.82 -6.55
C PHE A 182 -5.73 10.26 -6.09
N LEU A 183 -5.07 10.65 -4.99
CA LEU A 183 -5.09 12.02 -4.47
C LEU A 183 -4.21 12.98 -5.27
N THR A 184 -3.09 12.49 -5.80
CA THR A 184 -2.13 13.26 -6.57
C THR A 184 -2.10 12.82 -8.03
N PRO A 185 -1.81 13.76 -8.97
CA PRO A 185 -1.55 13.40 -10.36
C PRO A 185 -0.42 12.38 -10.48
N ASP A 186 -0.48 11.54 -11.51
CA ASP A 186 0.57 10.60 -11.85
C ASP A 186 1.95 11.30 -11.98
N PRO A 187 2.98 10.86 -11.23
CA PRO A 187 4.33 11.41 -11.34
C PRO A 187 4.93 11.31 -12.76
N ILE A 188 4.53 10.30 -13.55
CA ILE A 188 4.96 10.17 -14.95
C ILE A 188 4.10 11.00 -15.92
N LYS A 189 3.18 11.82 -15.40
CA LYS A 189 2.35 12.78 -16.14
C LYS A 189 1.59 12.10 -17.27
N LEU A 190 1.65 12.66 -18.49
CA LEU A 190 0.93 12.16 -19.66
C LEU A 190 1.40 10.75 -20.10
N ALA A 191 2.58 10.30 -19.69
CA ALA A 191 3.00 8.92 -19.94
C ALA A 191 2.12 7.92 -19.18
N GLY A 192 1.46 8.36 -18.10
CA GLY A 192 0.46 7.59 -17.38
C GLY A 192 -0.96 7.68 -17.96
N GLY A 193 -1.13 8.25 -19.15
CA GLY A 193 -2.41 8.39 -19.83
C GLY A 193 -3.08 9.74 -19.61
N LEU A 194 -4.31 9.87 -20.13
CA LEU A 194 -5.03 11.15 -20.18
C LEU A 194 -5.69 11.53 -18.85
N ASN A 195 -5.94 10.55 -17.96
CA ASN A 195 -6.53 10.79 -16.65
C ASN A 195 -5.50 10.52 -15.53
N ASN A 196 -4.76 11.57 -15.15
CA ASN A 196 -3.63 11.46 -14.22
C ASN A 196 -4.01 11.01 -12.80
N TYR A 197 -5.30 10.93 -12.47
CA TYR A 197 -5.80 10.50 -11.15
C TYR A 197 -6.44 9.12 -11.18
N GLN A 198 -6.53 8.48 -12.35
CA GLN A 198 -7.12 7.16 -12.51
C GLN A 198 -6.23 6.09 -11.85
N TYR A 199 -6.87 5.11 -11.20
CA TYR A 199 -6.18 3.91 -10.73
C TYR A 199 -5.83 2.99 -11.91
N VAL A 200 -6.85 2.34 -12.46
CA VAL A 200 -6.74 1.53 -13.69
C VAL A 200 -8.00 1.73 -14.55
N PRO A 201 -7.96 1.37 -15.85
CA PRO A 201 -9.14 1.39 -16.71
C PRO A 201 -10.27 0.45 -16.23
N ASN A 202 -9.91 -0.74 -15.75
CA ASN A 202 -10.86 -1.70 -15.23
C ASN A 202 -10.34 -2.39 -13.94
N PRO A 203 -10.80 -1.97 -12.75
CA PRO A 203 -10.30 -2.49 -11.47
C PRO A 203 -10.75 -3.92 -11.16
N THR A 204 -11.62 -4.53 -11.98
CA THR A 204 -12.00 -5.94 -11.83
C THR A 204 -11.10 -6.91 -12.60
N GLY A 205 -10.21 -6.39 -13.47
CA GLY A 205 -9.27 -7.22 -14.25
C GLY A 205 -7.81 -6.77 -14.15
N TRP A 206 -7.58 -5.53 -13.71
CA TRP A 206 -6.28 -4.88 -13.76
C TRP A 206 -5.90 -4.32 -12.40
N VAL A 207 -4.59 -4.30 -12.14
CA VAL A 207 -3.99 -3.74 -10.94
C VAL A 207 -2.87 -2.77 -11.31
N ASP A 208 -2.56 -1.84 -10.40
CA ASP A 208 -1.38 -0.97 -10.45
C ASP A 208 -0.64 -1.06 -9.10
N PRO A 209 0.34 -1.98 -8.97
CA PRO A 209 1.07 -2.19 -7.71
C PRO A 209 2.13 -1.14 -7.39
N LEU A 210 2.53 -0.35 -8.38
CA LEU A 210 3.51 0.71 -8.18
C LEU A 210 2.84 2.06 -7.98
N GLY A 211 1.54 2.19 -8.22
CA GLY A 211 0.90 3.49 -8.28
C GLY A 211 1.48 4.36 -9.40
N LEU A 212 1.98 3.76 -10.48
CA LEU A 212 2.36 4.44 -11.73
C LEU A 212 1.49 3.82 -12.78
N SER A 213 0.78 4.58 -13.61
CA SER A 213 -0.17 4.05 -14.60
C SER A 213 0.46 3.01 -15.56
N SER A 214 0.52 1.79 -15.05
CA SER A 214 1.18 0.60 -15.57
C SER A 214 0.15 -0.49 -15.33
N ALA A 215 -0.96 -0.38 -16.04
CA ALA A 215 -2.06 -1.29 -15.84
C ALA A 215 -1.56 -2.71 -16.18
N CYS A 216 -1.58 -3.59 -15.19
CA CYS A 216 -1.15 -4.97 -15.35
C CYS A 216 -2.34 -5.91 -15.13
N PRO A 217 -2.51 -6.98 -15.91
CA PRO A 217 -3.49 -8.01 -15.60
C PRO A 217 -3.20 -8.58 -14.20
N GLY A 218 -4.21 -8.61 -13.33
CA GLY A 218 -4.08 -9.06 -11.93
C GLY A 218 -3.21 -10.33 -11.75
N PRO A 219 -3.54 -11.46 -12.40
CA PRO A 219 -2.83 -12.72 -12.19
C PRO A 219 -1.40 -12.74 -12.75
N ASP A 220 -1.06 -11.89 -13.73
CA ASP A 220 0.23 -11.91 -14.43
C ASP A 220 1.16 -10.76 -14.01
N CYS A 221 0.83 -10.05 -12.92
CA CYS A 221 1.61 -8.91 -12.48
C CYS A 221 2.95 -9.31 -11.85
N LYS A 222 4.00 -9.32 -12.67
CA LYS A 222 5.37 -9.62 -12.27
C LYS A 222 6.17 -8.35 -12.00
N LEU A 223 7.03 -8.42 -10.98
CA LEU A 223 8.06 -7.42 -10.74
C LEU A 223 9.01 -7.35 -11.95
N PRO A 224 9.49 -6.16 -12.33
CA PRO A 224 10.55 -6.05 -13.31
C PRO A 224 11.78 -6.79 -12.77
N THR A 225 12.16 -7.89 -13.44
CA THR A 225 13.40 -8.60 -13.11
C THR A 225 14.57 -7.76 -13.62
N ASN A 226 15.53 -7.44 -12.76
CA ASN A 226 16.84 -6.96 -13.19
C ASN A 226 17.59 -8.09 -13.91
N SER A 227 17.14 -8.45 -15.11
CA SER A 227 17.82 -9.36 -16.01
C SER A 227 18.83 -8.55 -16.81
N ALA A 228 19.91 -8.11 -16.15
CA ALA A 228 21.12 -7.79 -16.86
C ALA A 228 21.65 -9.10 -17.47
N ASN A 229 21.54 -9.21 -18.80
CA ASN A 229 22.18 -10.18 -19.70
C ASN A 229 22.98 -11.31 -19.03
N THR A 230 22.37 -12.48 -18.85
CA THR A 230 23.08 -13.74 -19.00
C THR A 230 22.95 -14.17 -20.44
N THR A 231 23.93 -13.78 -21.25
CA THR A 231 24.21 -14.41 -22.54
C THR A 231 24.29 -15.92 -22.33
N LYS A 232 23.46 -16.66 -23.06
CA LYS A 232 23.62 -18.12 -23.26
C LYS A 232 25.08 -18.41 -23.60
N PRO A 233 25.71 -19.45 -23.03
CA PRO A 233 26.87 -20.03 -23.68
C PRO A 233 26.40 -20.70 -24.96
N ASP A 234 26.90 -20.25 -26.11
CA ASP A 234 26.78 -20.97 -27.37
C ASP A 234 27.43 -22.35 -27.20
N HIS A 235 26.61 -23.39 -27.26
CA HIS A 235 27.10 -24.73 -27.56
C HIS A 235 27.44 -24.77 -29.06
N LEU A 236 28.71 -24.58 -29.40
CA LEU A 236 29.22 -25.08 -30.68
C LEU A 236 29.38 -26.60 -30.59
N GLN A 237 28.75 -27.30 -31.53
CA GLN A 237 29.15 -28.61 -32.03
C GLN A 237 30.41 -28.47 -32.89
#